data_AF-A0A3B8WBA1-F1
#
_entry.id   AF-A0A3B8WBA1-F1
#
_cell.length_a   1.000
_cell.length_b   1.000
_cell.length_c   1.000
_cell.angle_alpha   90.00
_cell.angle_beta   90.00
_cell.angle_gamma   90.00
#
_symmetry.space_group_name_H-M   'P 1'
#
loop_
_entity.id
_entity.type
_entity.pdbx_description
1 polymer ?
#
loop_
_entity_poly.entity_id
_entity_poly.type
_entity_poly.pdbx_seq_one_letter_code
_entity_poly.pdbx_strand_id
1 'polypeptide(L)'
;LRPNEDKLTFAAVFEVDSKGKIHSEWYGRTVIHSNHRFSYEQAQEVIETGTGMFAAELKILNDLHHLLRKERFKKGAVNFETSEVKFKLDEKGKPLAVVPKVRKDAHKLIEEFMLLANRGVATFIYKMKKGEEKNTFVYRTHDLPDPEKVQDFATFARQFGHKLEVEDKSISRSLNRLMDEIEGKPEQNVLQSLAVRAMAKAKYTTEAKGHFGLAFEHYTHFTSPIRRYPDMMAHRLLQHYLDQGKPV
;
A
#
# COMPACT_ATOMS: atom_id res chain seq x y z
N LEU A 1 -5.99 -16.34 5.77
CA LEU A 1 -6.10 -17.29 6.90
C LEU A 1 -7.27 -18.22 6.56
N ARG A 2 -7.14 -19.53 6.74
CA ARG A 2 -8.18 -20.47 6.26
C ARG A 2 -9.47 -20.27 7.07
N PRO A 3 -10.65 -20.41 6.44
CA PRO A 3 -11.93 -20.20 7.11
C PRO A 3 -12.28 -21.36 8.05
N ASN A 4 -13.16 -21.10 9.02
CA ASN A 4 -13.75 -22.08 9.93
C ASN A 4 -12.75 -22.84 10.82
N GLU A 5 -11.61 -22.22 11.12
CA GLU A 5 -10.65 -22.73 12.08
C GLU A 5 -9.92 -21.59 12.80
N ASP A 6 -9.53 -21.84 14.04
CA ASP A 6 -8.80 -20.86 14.83
C ASP A 6 -7.38 -20.68 14.30
N LYS A 7 -6.93 -19.43 14.28
CA LYS A 7 -5.61 -19.03 13.80
C LYS A 7 -4.98 -18.03 14.76
N LEU A 8 -3.74 -18.32 15.14
CA LEU A 8 -2.89 -17.36 15.85
C LEU A 8 -2.49 -16.25 14.89
N THR A 9 -2.64 -15.00 15.34
CA THR A 9 -2.37 -13.80 14.55
C THR A 9 -1.61 -12.76 15.34
N PHE A 10 -0.93 -11.87 14.63
CA PHE A 10 -0.49 -10.59 15.18
C PHE A 10 -1.38 -9.51 14.56
N ALA A 11 -2.17 -8.85 15.38
CA ALA A 11 -3.16 -7.88 14.95
C ALA A 11 -2.68 -6.45 15.13
N ALA A 12 -3.17 -5.60 14.23
CA ALA A 12 -3.24 -4.16 14.38
C ALA A 12 -4.73 -3.80 14.39
N VAL A 13 -5.23 -3.28 15.50
CA VAL A 13 -6.63 -2.94 15.73
C VAL A 13 -6.74 -1.42 15.78
N PHE A 14 -7.69 -0.86 15.04
CA PHE A 14 -7.90 0.59 14.95
C PHE A 14 -9.35 0.91 15.26
N GLU A 15 -9.57 1.95 16.07
CA GLU A 15 -10.87 2.57 16.22
C GLU A 15 -10.96 3.74 15.25
N VAL A 16 -11.90 3.66 14.31
CA VAL A 16 -12.01 4.61 13.20
C VAL A 16 -13.44 5.14 13.12
N ASP A 17 -13.60 6.45 13.06
CA ASP A 17 -14.92 7.06 12.87
C ASP A 17 -15.41 6.98 11.42
N SER A 18 -16.67 7.37 11.20
CA SER A 18 -17.28 7.42 9.86
C SER A 18 -16.65 8.44 8.91
N LYS A 19 -15.73 9.29 9.39
CA LYS A 19 -14.96 10.24 8.58
C LYS A 19 -13.55 9.73 8.27
N GLY A 20 -13.21 8.50 8.71
CA GLY A 20 -11.90 7.90 8.51
C GLY A 20 -10.83 8.39 9.48
N LYS A 21 -11.21 9.08 10.56
CA LYS A 21 -10.29 9.53 11.60
C LYS A 21 -10.03 8.37 12.57
N ILE A 22 -8.75 8.13 12.85
CA ILE A 22 -8.30 7.13 13.82
C ILE A 22 -8.30 7.76 15.22
N HIS A 23 -8.99 7.12 16.16
CA HIS A 23 -9.09 7.55 17.56
C HIS A 23 -8.10 6.82 18.46
N SER A 24 -7.97 5.51 18.26
CA SER A 24 -7.10 4.65 19.05
C SER A 24 -6.53 3.53 18.18
N GLU A 25 -5.40 2.98 18.62
CA GLU A 25 -4.74 1.85 17.98
C GLU A 25 -4.21 0.88 19.05
N TRP A 26 -4.25 -0.41 18.74
CA TRP A 26 -3.72 -1.48 19.59
C TRP A 26 -3.01 -2.51 18.73
N TYR A 27 -1.88 -3.02 19.22
CA TYR A 27 -1.07 -4.02 18.53
C TYR A 27 -0.76 -5.17 19.47
N GLY A 28 -0.92 -6.41 19.00
CA GLY A 28 -0.59 -7.58 19.81
C GLY A 28 -1.00 -8.91 19.21
N ARG A 29 -0.64 -9.98 19.91
CA ARG A 29 -1.02 -11.35 19.56
C ARG A 29 -2.50 -11.59 19.86
N THR A 30 -3.16 -12.25 18.93
CA THR A 30 -4.60 -12.53 18.96
C THR A 30 -4.87 -13.94 18.43
N VAL A 31 -6.09 -14.41 18.66
CA VAL A 31 -6.65 -15.59 17.99
C VAL A 31 -7.87 -15.10 17.19
N ILE A 32 -7.96 -15.52 15.93
CA ILE A 32 -9.15 -15.24 15.10
C ILE A 32 -9.78 -16.52 14.57
N HIS A 33 -11.07 -16.44 14.28
CA HIS A 33 -11.83 -17.46 13.57
C HIS A 33 -12.43 -16.85 12.30
N SER A 34 -11.84 -17.13 11.14
CA SER A 34 -12.28 -16.51 9.87
C SER A 34 -13.62 -17.11 9.42
N ASN A 35 -14.69 -16.32 9.45
CA ASN A 35 -16.04 -16.78 9.09
C ASN A 35 -16.21 -17.08 7.59
N HIS A 36 -15.41 -16.44 6.73
CA HIS A 36 -15.53 -16.60 5.29
C HIS A 36 -14.23 -16.29 4.55
N ARG A 37 -14.03 -16.98 3.41
CA ARG A 37 -12.89 -16.76 2.51
C ARG A 37 -13.39 -16.23 1.17
N PHE A 38 -13.37 -14.92 1.02
CA PHE A 38 -13.67 -14.26 -0.26
C PHE A 38 -12.51 -14.38 -1.26
N SER A 39 -12.84 -14.56 -2.54
CA SER A 39 -12.01 -14.06 -3.65
C SER A 39 -12.27 -12.57 -3.88
N TYR A 40 -11.36 -11.88 -4.59
CA TYR A 40 -11.58 -10.46 -4.92
C TYR A 40 -12.80 -10.27 -5.80
N GLU A 41 -13.07 -11.20 -6.72
CA GLU A 41 -14.22 -11.18 -7.61
C GLU A 41 -15.53 -11.31 -6.83
N GLN A 42 -15.59 -12.24 -5.87
CA GLN A 42 -16.77 -12.43 -5.01
C GLN A 42 -17.02 -11.19 -4.14
N ALA A 43 -15.98 -10.67 -3.47
CA ALA A 43 -16.12 -9.46 -2.67
C ALA A 43 -16.55 -8.26 -3.52
N GLN A 44 -16.00 -8.15 -4.73
CA GLN A 44 -16.38 -7.10 -5.67
C GLN A 44 -17.85 -7.19 -6.07
N GLU A 45 -18.35 -8.38 -6.40
CA GLU A 45 -19.75 -8.58 -6.77
C GLU A 45 -20.71 -8.18 -5.64
N VAL A 46 -20.37 -8.52 -4.39
CA VAL A 46 -21.16 -8.10 -3.23
C VAL A 46 -21.11 -6.58 -3.03
N ILE A 47 -19.94 -5.95 -3.22
CA ILE A 47 -19.79 -4.49 -3.15
C ILE A 47 -20.62 -3.79 -4.23
N GLU A 48 -20.62 -4.31 -5.46
CA GLU A 48 -21.34 -3.71 -6.60
C GLU A 48 -22.86 -3.90 -6.50
N THR A 49 -23.31 -5.08 -6.08
CA THR A 49 -24.75 -5.40 -6.00
C THR A 49 -25.39 -4.96 -4.68
N GLY A 50 -24.60 -4.80 -3.62
CA GLY A 50 -25.10 -4.58 -2.26
C GLY A 50 -25.84 -5.79 -1.68
N THR A 51 -25.72 -6.97 -2.30
CA THR A 51 -26.43 -8.19 -1.91
C THR A 51 -25.45 -9.33 -1.70
N GLY A 52 -25.78 -10.24 -0.77
CA GLY A 52 -24.95 -11.40 -0.45
C GLY A 52 -24.45 -11.42 0.99
N MET A 53 -23.58 -12.38 1.28
CA MET A 53 -23.02 -12.58 2.61
C MET A 53 -22.12 -11.40 3.01
N PHE A 54 -22.28 -10.88 4.23
CA PHE A 54 -21.53 -9.75 4.76
C PHE A 54 -21.64 -8.45 3.93
N ALA A 55 -22.74 -8.24 3.20
CA ALA A 55 -22.90 -7.07 2.34
C ALA A 55 -22.82 -5.75 3.11
N ALA A 56 -23.39 -5.68 4.33
CA ALA A 56 -23.34 -4.49 5.17
C ALA A 56 -21.91 -4.18 5.63
N GLU A 57 -21.17 -5.19 6.06
CA GLU A 57 -19.79 -5.08 6.52
C GLU A 57 -18.84 -4.70 5.38
N LEU A 58 -18.98 -5.36 4.22
CA LEU A 58 -18.21 -5.01 3.02
C LEU A 58 -18.50 -3.60 2.56
N LYS A 59 -19.75 -3.14 2.65
CA LYS A 59 -20.11 -1.75 2.36
C LYS A 59 -19.41 -0.78 3.30
N ILE A 60 -19.40 -1.04 4.61
CA ILE A 60 -18.70 -0.17 5.59
C ILE A 60 -17.21 -0.10 5.29
N LEU A 61 -16.57 -1.25 5.05
CA LEU A 61 -15.15 -1.31 4.71
C LEU A 61 -14.86 -0.59 3.39
N ASN A 62 -15.77 -0.69 2.42
CA ASN A 62 -15.66 0.00 1.14
C ASN A 62 -15.85 1.52 1.30
N ASP A 63 -16.80 1.99 2.08
CA ASP A 63 -16.96 3.43 2.31
C ASP A 63 -15.69 4.00 3.00
N LEU A 64 -15.14 3.26 3.97
CA LEU A 64 -13.93 3.65 4.68
C LEU A 64 -12.68 3.68 3.79
N HIS A 65 -12.49 2.69 2.91
CA HIS A 65 -11.30 2.67 2.04
C HIS A 65 -11.27 3.86 1.07
N HIS A 66 -12.42 4.32 0.57
CA HIS A 66 -12.49 5.51 -0.27
C HIS A 66 -12.04 6.77 0.49
N LEU A 67 -12.43 6.91 1.76
CA LEU A 67 -11.99 8.02 2.62
C LEU A 67 -10.48 7.98 2.87
N LEU A 68 -9.95 6.81 3.24
CA LEU A 68 -8.52 6.61 3.48
C LEU A 68 -7.69 6.91 2.22
N ARG A 69 -8.14 6.40 1.07
CA ARG A 69 -7.50 6.64 -0.23
C ARG A 69 -7.50 8.12 -0.58
N LYS A 70 -8.66 8.78 -0.49
CA LYS A 70 -8.79 10.22 -0.79
C LYS A 70 -7.82 11.05 0.06
N GLU A 71 -7.73 10.77 1.36
CA GLU A 71 -6.81 11.49 2.25
C GLU A 71 -5.34 11.21 1.92
N ARG A 72 -4.99 9.96 1.57
CA ARG A 72 -3.64 9.57 1.17
C ARG A 72 -3.17 10.32 -0.08
N PHE A 73 -4.02 10.43 -1.11
CA PHE A 73 -3.71 11.20 -2.32
C PHE A 73 -3.68 12.70 -2.07
N LYS A 74 -4.55 13.23 -1.20
CA LYS A 74 -4.50 14.63 -0.76
C LYS A 74 -3.16 14.98 -0.09
N LYS A 75 -2.55 14.03 0.62
CA LYS A 75 -1.21 14.16 1.23
C LYS A 75 -0.04 14.01 0.24
N GLY A 76 -0.31 13.75 -1.03
CA GLY A 76 0.72 13.70 -2.07
C GLY A 76 1.25 12.30 -2.38
N ALA A 77 0.51 11.23 -2.04
CA ALA A 77 0.81 9.89 -2.54
C ALA A 77 0.68 9.86 -4.07
N VAL A 78 1.47 9.01 -4.73
CA VAL A 78 1.53 8.95 -6.20
C VAL A 78 0.92 7.65 -6.72
N ASN A 79 0.08 7.74 -7.75
CA ASN A 79 -0.59 6.60 -8.36
C ASN A 79 0.26 5.98 -9.48
N PHE A 80 1.22 5.13 -9.14
CA PHE A 80 2.00 4.40 -10.14
C PHE A 80 1.38 3.05 -10.49
N GLU A 81 0.12 3.06 -10.91
CA GLU A 81 -0.54 1.85 -11.37
C GLU A 81 0.07 1.41 -12.71
N THR A 82 0.73 0.26 -12.69
CA THR A 82 1.26 -0.40 -13.89
C THR A 82 0.30 -1.50 -14.33
N SER A 83 0.09 -1.61 -15.63
CA SER A 83 -0.65 -2.72 -16.24
C SER A 83 0.04 -4.06 -15.95
N GLU A 84 -0.47 -4.82 -14.98
CA GLU A 84 -0.04 -6.20 -14.71
C GLU A 84 -0.75 -7.16 -15.67
N VAL A 85 -0.06 -8.25 -16.06
CA VAL A 85 -0.65 -9.32 -16.87
C VAL A 85 -0.66 -10.65 -16.12
N LYS A 86 -1.68 -11.46 -16.39
CA LYS A 86 -1.85 -12.82 -15.89
C LYS A 86 -1.75 -13.80 -17.07
N PHE A 87 -0.95 -14.84 -16.89
CA PHE A 87 -0.86 -15.93 -17.87
C PHE A 87 -1.95 -16.97 -17.58
N LYS A 88 -2.71 -17.36 -18.60
CA LYS A 88 -3.53 -18.59 -18.57
C LYS A 88 -2.62 -19.74 -18.98
N LEU A 89 -2.43 -20.71 -18.11
CA LEU A 89 -1.57 -21.88 -18.34
C LEU A 89 -2.43 -23.13 -18.59
N ASP A 90 -1.93 -24.06 -19.40
CA ASP A 90 -2.47 -25.42 -19.48
C ASP A 90 -2.00 -26.29 -18.30
N GLU A 91 -2.44 -27.55 -18.27
CA GLU A 91 -2.08 -28.51 -17.22
C GLU A 91 -0.58 -28.80 -17.11
N LYS A 92 0.19 -28.56 -18.18
CA LYS A 92 1.65 -28.74 -18.23
C LYS A 92 2.40 -27.43 -17.94
N GLY A 93 1.70 -26.35 -17.59
CA GLY A 93 2.27 -25.04 -17.31
C GLY A 93 2.61 -24.23 -18.57
N LYS A 94 2.17 -24.64 -19.76
CA LYS A 94 2.39 -23.88 -21.00
C LYS A 94 1.46 -22.68 -21.06
N PRO A 95 1.95 -21.45 -21.33
CA PRO A 95 1.10 -20.28 -21.47
C PRO A 95 0.25 -20.36 -22.73
N LEU A 96 -1.07 -20.32 -22.55
CA LEU A 96 -2.10 -20.30 -23.59
C LEU A 96 -2.52 -18.88 -23.97
N ALA A 97 -2.54 -17.97 -22.99
CA ALA A 97 -2.93 -16.58 -23.23
C ALA A 97 -2.34 -15.64 -22.18
N VAL A 98 -2.21 -14.37 -22.55
CA VAL A 98 -1.85 -13.25 -21.66
C VAL A 98 -3.09 -12.38 -21.49
N VAL A 99 -3.50 -12.16 -20.26
CA VAL A 99 -4.71 -11.38 -19.93
C VAL A 99 -4.32 -10.23 -19.02
N PRO A 100 -4.67 -8.97 -19.34
CA PRO A 100 -4.43 -7.86 -18.43
C PRO A 100 -5.25 -8.04 -17.15
N LYS A 101 -4.61 -7.80 -16.00
CA LYS A 101 -5.24 -7.90 -14.69
C LYS A 101 -5.96 -6.59 -14.38
N VAL A 102 -7.28 -6.66 -14.25
CA VAL A 102 -8.10 -5.50 -13.89
C VAL A 102 -8.13 -5.35 -12.38
N ARG A 103 -7.63 -4.22 -11.88
CA ARG A 103 -7.65 -3.88 -10.45
C ARG A 103 -8.97 -3.18 -10.10
N LYS A 104 -9.84 -3.90 -9.42
CA LYS A 104 -11.14 -3.38 -8.96
C LYS A 104 -11.09 -2.90 -7.49
N ASP A 105 -12.17 -2.30 -7.02
CA ASP A 105 -12.24 -1.69 -5.68
C ASP A 105 -11.99 -2.67 -4.54
N ALA A 106 -12.39 -3.94 -4.64
CA ALA A 106 -12.05 -4.95 -3.65
C ALA A 106 -10.52 -5.11 -3.44
N HIS A 107 -9.71 -4.91 -4.50
CA HIS A 107 -8.25 -4.92 -4.40
C HIS A 107 -7.74 -3.66 -3.69
N LYS A 108 -8.27 -2.49 -4.06
CA LYS A 108 -7.91 -1.19 -3.49
C LYS A 108 -8.28 -1.13 -2.01
N LEU A 109 -9.43 -1.71 -1.64
CA LEU A 109 -9.90 -1.84 -0.27
C LEU A 109 -8.85 -2.54 0.59
N ILE A 110 -8.45 -3.75 0.21
CA ILE A 110 -7.44 -4.50 0.96
C ILE A 110 -6.12 -3.73 1.00
N GLU A 111 -5.70 -3.11 -0.11
CA GLU A 111 -4.48 -2.29 -0.13
C GLU A 111 -4.51 -1.17 0.92
N GLU A 112 -5.56 -0.35 0.99
CA GLU A 112 -5.62 0.76 1.96
C GLU A 112 -5.60 0.26 3.42
N PHE A 113 -6.27 -0.84 3.74
CA PHE A 113 -6.20 -1.42 5.09
C PHE A 113 -4.83 -2.00 5.41
N MET A 114 -4.15 -2.63 4.44
CA MET A 114 -2.77 -3.08 4.64
C MET A 114 -1.82 -1.91 4.83
N LEU A 115 -1.99 -0.82 4.07
CA LEU A 115 -1.22 0.43 4.22
C LEU A 115 -1.45 1.07 5.59
N LEU A 116 -2.70 1.08 6.07
CA LEU A 116 -3.04 1.57 7.39
C LEU A 116 -2.30 0.80 8.49
N ALA A 117 -2.38 -0.54 8.48
CA ALA A 117 -1.67 -1.39 9.44
C ALA A 117 -0.15 -1.19 9.39
N ASN A 118 0.42 -1.19 8.18
CA ASN A 118 1.84 -1.00 7.94
C ASN A 118 2.36 0.36 8.46
N ARG A 119 1.64 1.46 8.16
CA ARG A 119 1.99 2.80 8.64
C ARG A 119 1.81 2.92 10.15
N GLY A 120 0.72 2.34 10.67
CA GLY A 120 0.40 2.34 12.09
C GLY A 120 1.54 1.71 12.91
N VAL A 121 1.94 0.48 12.57
CA VAL A 121 3.06 -0.22 13.24
C VAL A 121 4.36 0.59 13.18
N ALA A 122 4.71 1.12 12.01
CA ALA A 122 5.93 1.92 11.86
C ALA A 122 5.90 3.19 12.74
N THR A 123 4.76 3.88 12.76
CA THR A 123 4.57 5.11 13.55
C THR A 123 4.56 4.82 15.04
N PHE A 124 3.91 3.72 15.45
CA PHE A 124 3.86 3.27 16.83
C PHE A 124 5.27 3.02 17.36
N ILE A 125 6.05 2.16 16.70
CA ILE A 125 7.44 1.86 17.10
C ILE A 125 8.31 3.11 17.15
N TYR A 126 8.21 3.97 16.12
CA TYR A 126 8.98 5.22 16.08
C TYR A 126 8.70 6.13 17.28
N LYS A 127 7.46 6.16 17.77
CA LYS A 127 7.04 7.02 18.88
C LYS A 127 7.32 6.43 20.27
N MET A 128 7.54 5.12 20.40
CA MET A 128 7.70 4.45 21.71
C MET A 128 8.91 4.96 22.51
N LYS A 129 10.05 5.23 21.87
CA LYS A 129 11.25 5.74 22.55
C LYS A 129 11.89 6.89 21.76
N LYS A 130 12.33 7.92 22.49
CA LYS A 130 12.97 9.14 21.96
C LYS A 130 14.41 9.25 22.48
N GLY A 131 15.25 10.00 21.78
CA GLY A 131 16.65 10.25 22.18
C GLY A 131 17.63 9.18 21.67
N GLU A 132 18.66 8.89 22.45
CA GLU A 132 19.71 7.91 22.13
C GLU A 132 19.20 6.45 22.20
N GLU A 133 18.04 6.22 22.82
CA GLU A 133 17.41 4.90 22.94
C GLU A 133 16.35 4.61 21.86
N LYS A 134 16.54 5.05 20.61
CA LYS A 134 15.57 4.76 19.54
C LYS A 134 15.51 3.25 19.29
N ASN A 135 14.28 2.74 19.21
CA ASN A 135 14.05 1.34 18.84
C ASN A 135 14.47 1.10 17.40
N THR A 136 15.43 0.19 17.20
CA THR A 136 15.79 -0.32 15.88
C THR A 136 14.60 -1.05 15.27
N PHE A 137 14.27 -0.71 14.03
CA PHE A 137 13.16 -1.33 13.34
C PHE A 137 13.44 -1.47 11.85
N VAL A 138 12.68 -2.33 11.18
CA VAL A 138 12.82 -2.51 9.73
C VAL A 138 11.86 -1.57 9.04
N TYR A 139 12.37 -0.48 8.47
CA TYR A 139 11.59 0.46 7.67
C TYR A 139 11.66 0.11 6.19
N ARG A 140 10.59 0.42 5.46
CA ARG A 140 10.52 0.39 4.01
C ARG A 140 10.47 1.85 3.54
N THR A 141 11.58 2.35 3.04
CA THR A 141 11.74 3.77 2.70
C THR A 141 11.79 3.95 1.19
N HIS A 142 11.35 5.11 0.73
CA HIS A 142 11.36 5.49 -0.69
C HIS A 142 11.73 6.96 -0.76
N ASP A 143 12.93 7.23 -1.25
CA ASP A 143 13.48 8.58 -1.35
C ASP A 143 12.74 9.41 -2.41
N LEU A 144 13.05 10.71 -2.47
CA LEU A 144 12.59 11.58 -3.54
C LEU A 144 13.11 11.08 -4.90
N PRO A 145 12.39 11.32 -6.00
CA PRO A 145 12.88 10.98 -7.32
C PRO A 145 14.14 11.79 -7.66
N ASP A 146 14.95 11.24 -8.56
CA ASP A 146 16.19 11.87 -9.00
C ASP A 146 15.86 13.09 -9.90
N PRO A 147 16.27 14.32 -9.54
CA PRO A 147 15.91 15.52 -10.30
C PRO A 147 16.27 15.46 -11.79
N GLU A 148 17.42 14.86 -12.12
CA GLU A 148 17.84 14.71 -13.52
C GLU A 148 16.89 13.77 -14.27
N LYS A 149 16.57 12.62 -13.67
CA LYS A 149 15.64 11.65 -14.27
C LYS A 149 14.22 12.20 -14.41
N VAL A 150 13.78 13.01 -13.45
CA VAL A 150 12.48 13.70 -13.52
C VAL A 150 12.47 14.73 -14.65
N GLN A 151 13.56 15.47 -14.83
CA GLN A 151 13.68 16.45 -15.91
C GLN A 151 13.71 15.80 -17.29
N ASP A 152 14.43 14.68 -17.43
CA ASP A 152 14.44 13.87 -18.66
C ASP A 152 13.04 13.34 -18.98
N PHE A 153 12.36 12.78 -17.97
CA PHE A 153 11.00 12.31 -18.11
C PHE A 153 10.03 13.44 -18.50
N ALA A 154 10.14 14.62 -17.88
CA ALA A 154 9.32 15.78 -18.21
C ALA A 154 9.54 16.27 -19.65
N THR A 155 10.78 16.20 -20.13
CA THR A 155 11.11 16.55 -21.52
C THR A 155 10.49 15.55 -22.50
N PHE A 156 10.53 14.26 -22.18
CA PHE A 156 9.90 13.22 -22.98
C PHE A 156 8.37 13.35 -23.00
N ALA A 157 7.74 13.52 -21.84
CA ALA A 157 6.29 13.67 -21.74
C ALA A 157 5.77 14.88 -22.55
N ARG A 158 6.56 15.96 -22.64
CA ARG A 158 6.24 17.15 -23.44
C ARG A 158 6.11 16.85 -24.93
N GLN A 159 6.84 15.86 -25.45
CA GLN A 159 6.73 15.44 -26.85
C GLN A 159 5.36 14.82 -27.17
N PHE A 160 4.70 14.27 -26.14
CA PHE A 160 3.32 13.76 -26.20
C PHE A 160 2.28 14.83 -25.81
N GLY A 161 2.68 16.09 -25.65
CA GLY A 161 1.78 17.19 -25.30
C GLY A 161 1.50 17.35 -23.80
N HIS A 162 2.16 16.57 -22.94
CA HIS A 162 1.95 16.62 -21.49
C HIS A 162 3.00 17.49 -20.79
N LYS A 163 2.56 18.46 -19.98
CA LYS A 163 3.44 19.33 -19.19
C LYS A 163 3.49 18.84 -17.74
N LEU A 164 4.70 18.54 -17.26
CA LEU A 164 4.97 18.21 -15.87
C LEU A 164 5.67 19.37 -15.17
N GLU A 165 5.15 19.79 -14.03
CA GLU A 165 5.89 20.66 -13.11
C GLU A 165 6.81 19.78 -12.25
N VAL A 166 8.11 20.07 -12.31
CA VAL A 166 9.17 19.24 -11.74
C VAL A 166 9.68 19.73 -10.37
N GLU A 167 9.02 20.74 -9.79
CA GLU A 167 9.40 21.25 -8.47
C GLU A 167 9.06 20.21 -7.38
N ASP A 168 9.95 20.05 -6.39
CA ASP A 168 9.87 19.01 -5.35
C ASP A 168 8.52 18.97 -4.60
N LYS A 169 7.84 20.11 -4.46
CA LYS A 169 6.56 20.20 -3.74
C LYS A 169 5.34 19.92 -4.63
N SER A 170 5.45 20.08 -5.95
CA SER A 170 4.34 19.88 -6.89
C SER A 170 4.44 18.59 -7.68
N ILE A 171 5.62 17.93 -7.71
CA ILE A 171 5.88 16.74 -8.52
C ILE A 171 4.86 15.61 -8.32
N SER A 172 4.46 15.28 -7.09
CA SER A 172 3.44 14.24 -6.84
C SER A 172 2.09 14.58 -7.49
N ARG A 173 1.69 15.86 -7.43
CA ARG A 173 0.43 16.33 -8.02
C ARG A 173 0.51 16.31 -9.54
N SER A 174 1.62 16.78 -10.10
CA SER A 174 1.89 16.76 -11.54
C SER A 174 1.88 15.33 -12.09
N LEU A 175 2.51 14.39 -11.38
CA LEU A 175 2.53 12.98 -11.74
C LEU A 175 1.14 12.37 -11.69
N ASN A 176 0.38 12.57 -10.61
CA ASN A 176 -1.00 12.08 -10.52
C ASN A 176 -1.87 12.61 -11.65
N ARG A 177 -1.81 13.92 -11.91
CA ARG A 177 -2.53 14.54 -13.03
C ARG A 177 -2.13 13.91 -14.36
N LEU A 178 -0.84 13.68 -14.58
CA LEU A 178 -0.38 13.01 -15.79
C LEU A 178 -0.96 11.60 -15.91
N MET A 179 -0.95 10.82 -14.82
CA MET A 179 -1.49 9.46 -14.82
C MET A 179 -2.98 9.43 -15.18
N ASP A 180 -3.75 10.39 -14.68
CA ASP A 180 -5.18 10.55 -15.03
C ASP A 180 -5.35 10.98 -16.49
N GLU A 181 -4.50 11.88 -16.99
CA GLU A 181 -4.56 12.39 -18.38
C GLU A 181 -4.19 11.35 -19.44
N ILE A 182 -3.34 10.37 -19.10
CA ILE A 182 -2.87 9.35 -20.05
C ILE A 182 -3.70 8.07 -20.01
N GLU A 183 -4.64 7.95 -19.07
CA GLU A 183 -5.47 6.74 -18.93
C GLU A 183 -6.28 6.48 -20.21
N GLY A 184 -6.18 5.25 -20.73
CA GLY A 184 -6.83 4.81 -21.97
C GLY A 184 -6.15 5.29 -23.26
N LYS A 185 -5.06 6.09 -23.18
CA LYS A 185 -4.37 6.61 -24.36
C LYS A 185 -3.27 5.66 -24.89
N PRO A 186 -2.92 5.72 -26.18
CA PRO A 186 -1.86 4.88 -26.78
C PRO A 186 -0.52 4.99 -26.05
N GLU A 187 -0.18 6.17 -25.55
CA GLU A 187 1.06 6.50 -24.84
C GLU A 187 1.08 6.11 -23.35
N GLN A 188 -0.05 5.64 -22.80
CA GLN A 188 -0.18 5.31 -21.37
C GLN A 188 0.96 4.44 -20.86
N ASN A 189 1.17 3.29 -21.51
CA ASN A 189 2.14 2.29 -21.05
C ASN A 189 3.57 2.82 -21.07
N VAL A 190 3.94 3.61 -22.08
CA VAL A 190 5.30 4.15 -22.21
C VAL A 190 5.55 5.24 -21.17
N LEU A 191 4.60 6.15 -20.98
CA LEU A 191 4.72 7.23 -20.02
C LEU A 191 4.66 6.71 -18.57
N GLN A 192 3.79 5.75 -18.26
CA GLN A 192 3.77 5.09 -16.95
C GLN A 192 5.09 4.39 -16.63
N SER A 193 5.63 3.60 -17.59
CA SER A 193 6.90 2.91 -17.40
C SER A 193 8.06 3.89 -17.16
N LEU A 194 8.12 5.00 -17.90
CA LEU A 194 9.17 6.00 -17.73
C LEU A 194 9.01 6.76 -16.41
N ALA A 195 7.79 7.11 -16.02
CA ALA A 195 7.50 7.74 -14.74
C ALA A 195 8.02 6.89 -13.57
N VAL A 196 7.76 5.57 -13.59
CA VAL A 196 8.26 4.63 -12.57
C VAL A 196 9.78 4.57 -12.55
N ARG A 197 10.44 4.63 -13.71
CA ARG A 197 11.92 4.61 -13.81
C ARG A 197 12.58 5.90 -13.32
N ALA A 198 11.87 7.03 -13.37
CA ALA A 198 12.35 8.29 -12.82
C ALA A 198 12.31 8.32 -11.28
N MET A 199 11.53 7.43 -10.65
CA MET A 199 11.44 7.33 -9.20
C MET A 199 12.64 6.63 -8.56
N ALA A 200 12.93 6.98 -7.31
CA ALA A 200 13.88 6.24 -6.50
C ALA A 200 13.36 4.82 -6.20
N LYS A 201 14.26 3.84 -6.07
CA LYS A 201 13.87 2.48 -5.66
C LYS A 201 13.61 2.45 -4.16
N ALA A 202 12.48 1.87 -3.75
CA ALA A 202 12.23 1.60 -2.34
C ALA A 202 13.19 0.52 -1.80
N LYS A 203 13.70 0.73 -0.57
CA LYS A 203 14.67 -0.15 0.10
C LYS A 203 14.24 -0.48 1.52
N TYR A 204 14.73 -1.60 2.05
CA TYR A 204 14.64 -1.88 3.49
C TYR A 204 15.85 -1.27 4.18
N THR A 205 15.63 -0.60 5.31
CA THR A 205 16.68 0.05 6.10
C THR A 205 16.24 0.15 7.56
N THR A 206 17.20 0.38 8.47
CA THR A 206 16.92 0.72 9.87
C THR A 206 16.71 2.22 10.08
N GLU A 207 17.03 3.03 9.08
CA GLU A 207 16.79 4.47 9.11
C GLU A 207 15.30 4.78 8.89
N ALA A 208 14.69 5.50 9.84
CA ALA A 208 13.28 5.90 9.78
C ALA A 208 13.05 7.10 8.83
N LYS A 209 13.45 6.94 7.56
CA LYS A 209 13.15 7.90 6.48
C LYS A 209 11.72 7.70 5.97
N GLY A 210 11.21 8.71 5.28
CA GLY A 210 9.88 8.67 4.66
C GLY A 210 9.75 7.70 3.49
N HIS A 211 8.51 7.55 3.04
CA HIS A 211 8.15 6.83 1.83
C HIS A 211 7.42 7.79 0.87
N PHE A 212 8.17 8.44 -0.02
CA PHE A 212 7.67 9.46 -0.95
C PHE A 212 6.44 8.99 -1.74
N GLY A 213 6.52 7.84 -2.43
CA GLY A 213 5.41 7.36 -3.26
C GLY A 213 4.10 7.09 -2.50
N LEU A 214 4.15 6.89 -1.18
CA LEU A 214 2.98 6.65 -0.33
C LEU A 214 2.59 7.88 0.50
N ALA A 215 3.38 8.95 0.47
CA ALA A 215 3.28 10.11 1.35
C ALA A 215 3.17 9.75 2.85
N PHE A 216 4.00 8.81 3.30
CA PHE A 216 4.08 8.42 4.72
C PHE A 216 5.44 8.81 5.31
N GLU A 217 5.43 9.39 6.52
CA GLU A 217 6.65 9.73 7.27
C GLU A 217 7.38 8.49 7.77
N HIS A 218 6.62 7.48 8.21
CA HIS A 218 7.14 6.19 8.66
C HIS A 218 6.34 5.06 8.02
N TYR A 219 7.04 4.10 7.45
CA TYR A 219 6.41 2.95 6.79
C TYR A 219 7.26 1.70 6.96
N THR A 220 6.59 0.57 7.21
CA THR A 220 7.19 -0.76 7.24
C THR A 220 6.33 -1.71 6.42
N HIS A 221 6.84 -2.91 6.14
CA HIS A 221 5.98 -4.01 5.74
C HIS A 221 5.72 -4.91 6.96
N PHE A 222 4.46 -5.09 7.31
CA PHE A 222 4.02 -5.87 8.47
C PHE A 222 3.01 -6.97 8.08
N THR A 223 2.32 -6.80 6.96
CA THR A 223 1.10 -7.53 6.60
C THR A 223 1.32 -8.81 5.79
N SER A 224 2.56 -9.24 5.54
CA SER A 224 2.84 -10.47 4.77
C SER A 224 4.06 -11.28 5.28
N PRO A 225 4.13 -11.63 6.59
CA PRO A 225 5.25 -12.37 7.19
C PRO A 225 5.51 -13.74 6.54
N ILE A 226 4.48 -14.40 6.01
CA ILE A 226 4.62 -15.73 5.38
C ILE A 226 5.51 -15.71 4.13
N ARG A 227 5.62 -14.55 3.44
CA ARG A 227 6.30 -14.43 2.15
C ARG A 227 7.36 -13.32 2.11
N ARG A 228 7.61 -12.64 3.22
CA ARG A 228 8.60 -11.54 3.33
C ARG A 228 9.30 -11.61 4.69
N TYR A 229 10.61 -11.83 4.66
CA TYR A 229 11.42 -11.86 5.88
C TYR A 229 11.42 -10.52 6.67
N PRO A 230 11.43 -9.34 6.03
CA PRO A 230 11.27 -8.06 6.73
C PRO A 230 10.00 -7.98 7.60
N ASP A 231 8.87 -8.50 7.13
CA ASP A 231 7.63 -8.54 7.90
C ASP A 231 7.73 -9.47 9.11
N MET A 232 8.39 -10.62 8.98
CA MET A 232 8.69 -11.51 10.11
C MET A 232 9.55 -10.79 11.17
N MET A 233 10.55 -10.02 10.73
CA MET A 233 11.37 -9.22 11.63
C MET A 233 10.56 -8.11 12.29
N ALA A 234 9.68 -7.44 11.55
CA ALA A 234 8.77 -6.44 12.10
C ALA A 234 7.86 -7.03 13.19
N HIS A 235 7.33 -8.24 13.01
CA HIS A 235 6.55 -8.95 14.04
C HIS A 235 7.37 -9.24 15.30
N ARG A 236 8.59 -9.76 15.13
CA ARG A 236 9.49 -10.08 16.25
C ARG A 236 9.88 -8.85 17.06
N LEU A 237 10.29 -7.79 16.37
CA LEU A 237 10.70 -6.53 17.00
C LEU A 237 9.51 -5.85 17.67
N LEU A 238 8.34 -5.83 17.03
CA LEU A 238 7.13 -5.28 17.64
C LEU A 238 6.79 -6.00 18.95
N GLN A 239 6.80 -7.34 18.96
CA GLN A 239 6.59 -8.08 20.21
C GLN A 239 7.64 -7.74 21.27
N HIS A 240 8.93 -7.78 20.90
CA HIS A 240 10.02 -7.50 21.82
C HIS A 240 9.85 -6.14 22.51
N TYR A 241 9.43 -5.12 21.76
CA TYR A 241 9.19 -3.78 22.32
C TYR A 241 7.90 -3.69 23.13
N LEU A 242 6.84 -4.42 22.76
CA LEU A 242 5.64 -4.54 23.59
C LEU A 242 5.94 -5.21 24.95
N ASP A 243 6.90 -6.13 24.97
CA ASP A 243 7.41 -6.79 26.19
C ASP A 243 8.44 -5.93 26.96
N GLN A 244 8.55 -4.64 26.62
CA GLN A 244 9.49 -3.67 27.22
C GLN A 244 10.97 -4.04 27.05
N GLY A 245 11.29 -4.83 26.02
CA GLY A 245 12.65 -5.14 25.64
C GLY A 245 13.47 -3.89 25.33
N LYS A 246 14.79 -3.95 25.60
CA LYS A 246 15.71 -2.85 25.29
C LYS A 246 15.86 -2.66 23.78
N PRO A 247 16.18 -1.43 23.31
CA PRO A 247 16.62 -1.21 21.93
C PRO A 247 17.70 -2.22 21.53
N VAL A 248 17.59 -2.78 20.33
CA VAL A 248 18.55 -3.76 19.77
C VAL A 248 19.43 -3.12 18.72
#